data_AF-A0A2J7QUK4-F1
#
_entry.id   AF-A0A2J7QUK4-F1
#
_cell.length_a   1.000
_cell.length_b   1.000
_cell.length_c   1.000
_cell.angle_alpha   90.00
_cell.angle_beta   90.00
_cell.angle_gamma   90.00
#
_symmetry.space_group_name_H-M   'P 1'
#
loop_
_entity.id
_entity.type
_entity.pdbx_description
1 polymer ?
#
loop_
_entity_poly.entity_id
_entity_poly.type
_entity_poly.pdbx_seq_one_letter_code
_entity_poly.pdbx_strand_id
1 'polypeptide(L)'
;MSSHGLFGISGEDVPSSEQEQLFIRKLRQCCVAFDFMDPVADLKGKEIKRATLNELVDFITAGRGVLTEPVYPEIIRMISANLFRTLPPSDFDPEEDDPTLEASWPHLQLVYEFFLWFLESSDFQPTIGKKVIDQKFVLQLLDLFDSEDPRECDFLKTVLHRIYGKFLGLRAFIRKQINNIFLMSVYETEHFNGVGELLEILGNIINGFALPLKSEHKQFLVKVLLQLHKVKCLSLYHAQLAYCVVQFLKKDATLTETVVKGLLKFWPKMCSQKEVMFLGEIGGILDVIEPSQFAKIQEPLFRQISRCVSSPHFQVAERIYGIMST
;
A
#
# COMPACT_ATOMS: atom_id res chain seq x y z
N MET A 1 17.03 23.95 35.71
CA MET A 1 16.80 22.52 36.00
C MET A 1 17.32 21.74 34.81
N SER A 2 18.37 20.95 35.01
CA SER A 2 19.13 20.30 33.94
C SER A 2 18.29 19.25 33.21
N SER A 3 18.40 19.24 31.88
CA SER A 3 17.76 18.32 30.92
C SER A 3 18.05 16.83 31.15
N HIS A 4 18.89 16.49 32.15
CA HIS A 4 19.19 15.13 32.56
C HIS A 4 18.24 14.51 33.60
N GLY A 5 17.36 15.29 34.24
CA GLY A 5 16.45 14.79 35.29
C GLY A 5 15.17 14.10 34.79
N LEU A 6 14.92 14.06 33.48
CA LEU A 6 13.67 13.58 32.88
C LEU A 6 13.79 12.20 32.21
N PHE A 7 14.98 11.60 32.19
CA PHE A 7 15.27 10.36 31.44
C PHE A 7 14.69 9.07 32.06
N GLY A 8 13.92 9.12 33.14
CA GLY A 8 13.49 7.91 33.85
C GLY A 8 12.13 7.97 34.54
N ILE A 9 11.27 8.95 34.21
CA ILE A 9 9.92 8.98 34.79
C ILE A 9 9.02 8.06 33.98
N SER A 10 8.72 6.89 34.55
CA SER A 10 7.73 5.96 34.03
C SER A 10 6.36 6.64 34.03
N GLY A 11 5.52 6.35 33.03
CA GLY A 11 4.18 6.95 32.95
C GLY A 11 3.25 6.57 34.13
N GLU A 12 3.66 5.60 34.96
CA GLU A 12 2.88 5.11 36.10
C GLU A 12 3.07 5.94 37.37
N ASP A 13 4.18 6.68 37.48
CA ASP A 13 4.52 7.46 38.68
C ASP A 13 3.98 8.90 38.67
N VAL A 14 3.21 9.29 37.65
CA VAL A 14 2.80 10.68 37.38
C VAL A 14 1.28 10.87 37.58
N PRO A 15 0.84 11.91 38.33
CA PRO A 15 -0.57 12.24 38.48
C PRO A 15 -1.27 12.40 37.14
N SER A 16 -2.53 11.95 37.04
CA SER A 16 -3.33 12.02 35.81
C SER A 16 -3.37 13.43 35.17
N SER A 17 -3.28 14.49 35.97
CA SER A 17 -3.23 15.88 35.52
C SER A 17 -1.96 16.28 34.75
N GLU A 18 -0.84 15.58 34.95
CA GLU A 18 0.44 15.88 34.30
C GLU A 18 0.77 14.91 33.15
N GLN A 19 0.01 13.81 33.02
CA GLN A 19 0.24 12.77 32.03
C GLN A 19 0.17 13.30 30.59
N GLU A 20 -0.81 14.16 30.27
CA GLU A 20 -0.92 14.76 28.93
C GLU A 20 0.32 15.60 28.58
N GLN A 21 0.77 16.45 29.51
CA GLN A 21 1.94 17.30 29.27
C GLN A 21 3.23 16.48 29.12
N LEU A 22 3.39 15.43 29.93
CA LEU A 22 4.53 14.51 29.80
C LEU A 22 4.48 13.78 28.46
N PHE A 23 3.31 13.31 28.03
CA PHE A 23 3.12 12.65 26.74
C PHE A 23 3.51 13.59 25.59
N ILE A 24 3.03 14.83 25.59
CA ILE A 24 3.41 15.85 24.61
C ILE A 24 4.93 16.07 24.61
N ARG A 25 5.57 16.21 25.78
CA ARG A 25 7.03 16.38 25.87
C ARG A 25 7.79 15.21 25.25
N LYS A 26 7.36 13.96 25.52
CA LYS A 26 7.95 12.75 24.93
C LYS A 26 7.78 12.74 23.40
N LEU A 27 6.60 13.10 22.87
CA LEU A 27 6.40 13.26 21.43
C LEU A 27 7.37 14.28 20.82
N ARG A 28 7.57 15.43 21.47
CA ARG A 28 8.52 16.46 21.00
C ARG A 28 9.96 15.94 21.00
N GLN A 29 10.35 15.18 22.01
CA GLN A 29 11.67 14.57 22.09
C GLN A 29 11.90 13.55 20.96
N CYS A 30 10.89 12.75 20.61
CA CYS A 30 10.95 11.77 19.52
C CYS A 30 11.00 12.40 18.12
N CYS A 31 10.88 13.73 17.98
CA CYS A 31 11.04 14.43 16.70
C CYS A 31 12.52 14.61 16.30
N VAL A 32 13.46 14.35 17.21
CA VAL A 32 14.90 14.45 16.90
C VAL A 32 15.30 13.25 16.03
N ALA A 33 15.80 13.51 14.83
CA ALA A 33 16.36 12.50 13.94
C ALA A 33 17.78 12.10 14.37
N PHE A 34 18.13 10.84 14.17
CA PHE A 34 19.47 10.31 14.42
C PHE A 34 20.01 9.74 13.11
N ASP A 35 21.31 9.90 12.89
CA ASP A 35 21.99 9.30 11.75
C ASP A 35 22.28 7.82 12.04
N PHE A 36 21.71 6.92 11.23
CA PHE A 36 21.95 5.48 11.30
C PHE A 36 22.99 4.98 10.30
N MET A 37 23.48 5.84 9.39
CA MET A 37 24.58 5.50 8.48
C MET A 37 25.90 5.36 9.24
N ASP A 38 26.09 6.12 10.31
CA ASP A 38 27.10 5.85 11.33
C ASP A 38 26.46 5.05 12.50
N PRO A 39 26.69 3.73 12.60
CA PRO A 39 26.07 2.91 13.64
C PRO A 39 26.59 3.23 15.05
N VAL A 40 27.79 3.79 15.20
CA VAL A 40 28.39 4.08 16.51
C VAL A 40 28.13 5.52 16.99
N ALA A 41 27.69 6.41 16.09
CA ALA A 41 27.25 7.75 16.47
C ALA A 41 26.02 7.70 17.40
N ASP A 42 26.09 8.48 18.49
CA ASP A 42 24.99 8.75 19.42
C ASP A 42 24.21 7.52 19.92
N LEU A 43 24.90 6.39 20.17
CA LEU A 43 24.29 5.14 20.68
C LEU A 43 23.34 5.38 21.87
N LYS A 44 23.76 6.24 22.81
CA LYS A 44 22.94 6.59 23.98
C LYS A 44 21.66 7.33 23.58
N GLY A 45 21.75 8.29 22.65
CA GLY A 45 20.60 9.04 22.16
C GLY A 45 19.62 8.15 21.37
N LYS A 46 20.16 7.28 20.51
CA LYS A 46 19.39 6.27 19.77
C LYS A 46 18.61 5.35 20.71
N GLU A 47 19.25 4.84 21.76
CA GLU A 47 18.61 3.95 22.73
C GLU A 47 17.53 4.68 23.55
N ILE A 48 17.80 5.92 23.98
CA ILE A 48 16.79 6.72 24.69
C ILE A 48 15.56 6.96 23.82
N LYS A 49 15.73 7.35 22.55
CA LYS A 49 14.60 7.55 21.65
C LYS A 49 13.83 6.25 21.43
N ARG A 50 14.53 5.13 21.26
CA ARG A 50 13.92 3.80 21.13
C ARG A 50 13.07 3.44 22.35
N ALA A 51 13.61 3.60 23.57
CA ALA A 51 12.87 3.36 24.81
C ALA A 51 11.66 4.30 24.94
N THR A 52 11.84 5.58 24.63
CA THR A 52 10.74 6.58 24.69
C THR A 52 9.63 6.26 23.69
N LEU A 53 9.96 5.80 22.47
CA LEU A 53 8.97 5.38 21.48
C LEU A 53 8.20 4.13 21.94
N ASN A 54 8.86 3.15 22.55
CA ASN A 54 8.19 1.98 23.13
C ASN A 54 7.20 2.41 24.22
N GLU A 55 7.62 3.27 25.14
CA GLU A 55 6.73 3.79 26.18
C GLU A 55 5.53 4.54 25.59
N LEU A 56 5.71 5.28 24.50
CA LEU A 56 4.62 5.96 23.80
C LEU A 56 3.63 4.97 23.17
N VAL A 57 4.12 3.87 22.59
CA VAL A 57 3.29 2.76 22.05
C VAL A 57 2.47 2.11 23.17
N ASP A 58 3.13 1.74 24.27
CA ASP A 58 2.47 1.14 25.43
C ASP A 58 1.38 2.07 25.99
N PHE A 59 1.69 3.36 26.03
CA PHE A 59 0.78 4.37 26.56
C PHE A 59 -0.48 4.58 25.73
N ILE A 60 -0.39 4.58 24.38
CA ILE A 60 -1.57 4.60 23.51
C ILE A 60 -2.35 3.29 23.62
N THR A 61 -1.65 2.15 23.64
CA THR A 61 -2.27 0.82 23.66
C THR A 61 -3.05 0.58 24.96
N ALA A 62 -2.57 1.13 26.08
CA ALA A 62 -3.23 1.04 27.38
C ALA A 62 -4.55 1.83 27.47
N GLY A 63 -4.91 2.65 26.47
CA GLY A 63 -6.23 3.29 26.40
C GLY A 63 -6.53 4.24 27.57
N ARG A 64 -5.55 5.06 27.98
CA ARG A 64 -5.66 5.96 29.14
C ARG A 64 -6.39 7.28 28.85
N GLY A 65 -7.20 7.36 27.78
CA GLY A 65 -7.98 8.56 27.43
C GLY A 65 -7.15 9.79 27.03
N VAL A 66 -5.91 9.60 26.59
CA VAL A 66 -4.96 10.72 26.33
C VAL A 66 -5.08 11.32 24.93
N LEU A 67 -5.93 10.77 24.07
CA LEU A 67 -6.19 11.33 22.73
C LEU A 67 -7.12 12.55 22.80
N THR A 68 -6.66 13.61 23.47
CA THR A 68 -7.33 14.91 23.54
C THR A 68 -7.00 15.76 22.32
N GLU A 69 -7.83 16.76 22.00
CA GLU A 69 -7.64 17.64 20.84
C GLU A 69 -6.22 18.25 20.69
N PRO A 70 -5.55 18.78 21.75
CA PRO A 70 -4.21 19.35 21.61
C PRO A 70 -3.11 18.32 21.31
N VAL A 71 -3.36 17.03 21.54
CA VAL A 71 -2.37 15.96 21.34
C VAL A 71 -2.27 15.53 19.87
N TYR A 72 -3.35 15.64 19.09
CA TYR A 72 -3.38 15.23 17.67
C TYR A 72 -2.31 15.93 16.82
N PRO A 73 -2.15 17.27 16.88
CA PRO A 73 -1.09 17.95 16.12
C PRO A 73 0.32 17.51 16.51
N GLU A 74 0.57 17.22 17.78
CA GLU A 74 1.89 16.79 18.26
C GLU A 74 2.22 15.36 17.81
N ILE A 75 1.23 14.46 17.80
CA ILE A 75 1.36 13.12 17.23
C ILE A 75 1.72 13.21 15.74
N ILE A 76 0.92 13.95 14.96
CA ILE A 76 1.15 14.07 13.52
C ILE A 76 2.49 14.76 13.21
N ARG A 77 2.90 15.74 14.02
CA ARG A 77 4.22 16.38 13.89
C ARG A 77 5.35 15.40 14.15
N MET A 78 5.24 14.56 15.19
CA MET A 78 6.23 13.52 15.49
C MET A 78 6.34 12.48 14.37
N ILE A 79 5.19 11.99 13.87
CA ILE A 79 5.15 11.06 12.73
C ILE A 79 5.79 11.70 11.50
N SER A 80 5.37 12.91 11.14
CA SER A 80 5.86 13.61 9.94
C SER A 80 7.36 13.87 9.99
N ALA A 81 7.91 14.22 11.16
CA ALA A 81 9.34 14.47 11.34
C ALA A 81 10.22 13.22 11.22
N ASN A 82 9.63 12.02 11.38
CA ASN A 82 10.35 10.75 11.30
C ASN A 82 10.13 10.04 9.95
N LEU A 83 8.91 10.05 9.42
CA LEU A 83 8.57 9.29 8.21
C LEU A 83 8.88 10.03 6.92
N PHE A 84 8.50 11.31 6.82
CA PHE A 84 8.55 12.05 5.56
C PHE A 84 9.97 12.52 5.25
N ARG A 85 10.64 11.72 4.43
CA ARG A 85 12.00 11.92 3.96
C ARG A 85 12.08 11.70 2.45
N THR A 86 13.15 12.20 1.84
CA THR A 86 13.47 11.86 0.45
C THR A 86 14.08 10.47 0.44
N LEU A 87 13.49 9.56 -0.34
CA LEU A 87 14.05 8.23 -0.55
C LEU A 87 15.34 8.33 -1.37
N PRO A 88 16.34 7.47 -1.11
CA PRO A 88 17.55 7.45 -1.91
C PRO A 88 17.22 7.15 -3.38
N PRO A 89 17.94 7.76 -4.35
CA PRO A 89 17.77 7.41 -5.75
C PRO A 89 18.18 5.94 -5.95
N SER A 90 17.41 5.23 -6.76
CA SER A 90 17.59 3.79 -6.96
C SER A 90 17.77 3.46 -8.44
N ASP A 91 18.85 2.73 -8.76
CA ASP A 91 19.07 2.07 -10.06
C ASP A 91 18.73 0.56 -9.97
N PHE A 92 17.94 0.17 -8.95
CA PHE A 92 17.57 -1.21 -8.59
C PHE A 92 16.75 -1.92 -9.68
N ASP A 93 17.15 -3.14 -10.06
CA ASP A 93 16.27 -4.06 -10.78
C ASP A 93 15.53 -4.96 -9.79
N PRO A 94 14.21 -4.76 -9.58
CA PRO A 94 13.45 -5.52 -8.59
C PRO A 94 13.28 -7.01 -8.93
N GLU A 95 13.66 -7.47 -10.12
CA GLU A 95 13.68 -8.89 -10.46
C GLU A 95 15.05 -9.56 -10.17
N GLU A 96 16.14 -8.79 -10.06
CA GLU A 96 17.52 -9.33 -9.98
C GLU A 96 18.24 -8.95 -8.67
N ASP A 97 17.94 -7.80 -8.10
CA ASP A 97 18.67 -7.24 -6.96
C ASP A 97 17.96 -7.49 -5.61
N ASP A 98 18.74 -7.56 -4.54
CA ASP A 98 18.23 -7.60 -3.16
C ASP A 98 17.81 -6.19 -2.70
N PRO A 99 16.63 -6.02 -2.05
CA PRO A 99 16.12 -4.71 -1.67
C PRO A 99 16.99 -4.04 -0.61
N THR A 100 17.21 -2.73 -0.75
CA THR A 100 17.93 -1.94 0.26
C THR A 100 17.07 -1.77 1.51
N LEU A 101 17.56 -2.29 2.63
CA LEU A 101 16.89 -2.14 3.93
C LEU A 101 17.19 -0.78 4.55
N GLU A 102 16.16 -0.16 5.15
CA GLU A 102 16.29 1.15 5.78
C GLU A 102 17.10 1.06 7.09
N ALA A 103 18.20 1.79 7.18
CA ALA A 103 19.11 1.77 8.33
C ALA A 103 18.45 2.29 9.62
N SER A 104 17.51 3.23 9.48
CA SER A 104 16.77 3.83 10.60
C SER A 104 15.61 2.98 11.11
N TRP A 105 15.45 1.76 10.58
CA TRP A 105 14.35 0.85 10.90
C TRP A 105 14.08 0.65 12.40
N PRO A 106 15.09 0.54 13.30
CA PRO A 106 14.84 0.38 14.74
C PRO A 106 14.01 1.50 15.37
N HIS A 107 14.02 2.70 14.79
CA HIS A 107 13.13 3.80 15.20
C HIS A 107 11.87 3.85 14.33
N LEU A 108 11.99 3.70 13.02
CA LEU A 108 10.85 3.82 12.11
C LEU A 108 9.78 2.77 12.36
N GLN A 109 10.16 1.52 12.66
CA GLN A 109 9.22 0.48 13.04
C GLN A 109 8.30 0.93 14.18
N LEU A 110 8.88 1.48 15.26
CA LEU A 110 8.12 1.95 16.41
C LEU A 110 7.24 3.16 16.09
N VAL A 111 7.67 4.04 15.16
CA VAL A 111 6.85 5.16 14.70
C VAL A 111 5.65 4.67 13.88
N TYR A 112 5.84 3.66 13.01
CA TYR A 112 4.76 3.04 12.26
C TYR A 112 3.78 2.28 13.17
N GLU A 113 4.29 1.49 14.12
CA GLU A 113 3.48 0.81 15.13
C GLU A 113 2.66 1.82 15.94
N PHE A 114 3.31 2.87 16.46
CA PHE A 114 2.64 3.96 17.16
C PHE A 114 1.54 4.60 16.31
N PHE A 115 1.80 4.84 15.02
CA PHE A 115 0.83 5.45 14.11
C PHE A 115 -0.38 4.52 13.89
N LEU A 116 -0.15 3.23 13.69
CA LEU A 116 -1.23 2.24 13.57
C LEU A 116 -2.08 2.18 14.85
N TRP A 117 -1.45 2.07 16.02
CA TRP A 117 -2.17 2.07 17.30
C TRP A 117 -2.98 3.35 17.52
N PHE A 118 -2.41 4.50 17.16
CA PHE A 118 -3.13 5.78 17.20
C PHE A 118 -4.38 5.77 16.30
N LEU A 119 -4.26 5.28 15.07
CA LEU A 119 -5.40 5.19 14.15
C LEU A 119 -6.43 4.15 14.62
N GLU A 120 -6.01 3.02 15.18
CA GLU A 120 -6.88 1.91 15.59
C GLU A 120 -7.51 2.07 16.97
N SER A 121 -6.99 2.98 17.79
CA SER A 121 -7.53 3.30 19.12
C SER A 121 -9.04 3.56 19.08
N SER A 122 -9.75 3.01 20.08
CA SER A 122 -11.18 3.27 20.30
C SER A 122 -11.45 4.74 20.62
N ASP A 123 -10.48 5.45 21.18
CA ASP A 123 -10.59 6.87 21.56
C ASP A 123 -10.32 7.80 20.37
N PHE A 124 -9.93 7.26 19.22
CA PHE A 124 -9.65 8.04 18.03
C PHE A 124 -10.92 8.71 17.47
N GLN A 125 -10.86 10.03 17.30
CA GLN A 125 -11.96 10.84 16.77
C GLN A 125 -11.62 11.36 15.37
N PRO A 126 -12.26 10.83 14.30
CA PRO A 126 -12.00 11.29 12.92
C PRO A 126 -12.33 12.77 12.70
N THR A 127 -13.23 13.35 13.49
CA THR A 127 -13.62 14.76 13.44
C THR A 127 -12.49 15.71 13.83
N ILE A 128 -11.62 15.28 14.75
CA ILE A 128 -10.41 16.00 15.15
C ILE A 128 -9.27 15.64 14.19
N GLY A 129 -9.07 14.35 13.93
CA GLY A 129 -8.01 13.85 13.06
C GLY A 129 -7.98 14.47 11.66
N LYS A 130 -9.15 14.77 11.08
CA LYS A 130 -9.24 15.40 9.74
C LYS A 130 -8.65 16.82 9.68
N LYS A 131 -8.43 17.48 10.83
CA LYS A 131 -7.80 18.81 10.89
C LYS A 131 -6.28 18.73 10.70
N VAL A 132 -5.69 17.56 10.96
CA VAL A 132 -4.23 17.34 10.95
C VAL A 132 -3.78 16.33 9.90
N ILE A 133 -4.64 15.38 9.52
CA ILE A 133 -4.42 14.45 8.40
C ILE A 133 -5.16 15.02 7.19
N ASP A 134 -4.47 15.85 6.41
CA ASP A 134 -5.00 16.51 5.23
C ASP A 134 -4.49 15.88 3.92
N GLN A 135 -4.82 16.50 2.78
CA GLN A 135 -4.36 16.02 1.47
C GLN A 135 -2.84 16.06 1.32
N LYS A 136 -2.17 17.03 1.94
CA LYS A 136 -0.72 17.15 1.88
C LYS A 136 -0.06 15.99 2.64
N PHE A 137 -0.54 15.69 3.85
CA PHE A 137 -0.08 14.54 4.62
C PHE A 137 -0.23 13.24 3.83
N VAL A 138 -1.39 13.03 3.20
CA VAL A 138 -1.65 11.83 2.38
C VAL A 138 -0.71 11.76 1.17
N LEU A 139 -0.41 12.88 0.52
CA LEU A 139 0.51 12.90 -0.61
C LEU A 139 1.92 12.48 -0.18
N GLN A 140 2.44 13.06 0.91
CA GLN A 140 3.75 12.69 1.44
C GLN A 140 3.81 11.23 1.92
N LEU A 141 2.70 10.70 2.43
CA LEU A 141 2.59 9.28 2.78
C LEU A 141 2.61 8.38 1.55
N LEU A 142 1.97 8.79 0.45
CA LEU A 142 1.96 8.05 -0.80
C LEU A 142 3.34 8.03 -1.47
N ASP A 143 4.12 9.10 -1.35
CA ASP A 143 5.48 9.17 -1.88
C ASP A 143 6.40 8.11 -1.24
N LEU A 144 6.13 7.70 0.00
CA LEU A 144 6.90 6.66 0.70
C LEU A 144 6.64 5.24 0.19
N PHE A 145 5.58 5.00 -0.59
CA PHE A 145 5.33 3.68 -1.18
C PHE A 145 6.38 3.30 -2.24
N ASP A 146 7.25 4.23 -2.64
CA ASP A 146 8.38 3.91 -3.51
C ASP A 146 9.60 3.37 -2.74
N SER A 147 9.48 3.13 -1.43
CA SER A 147 10.52 2.51 -0.61
C SER A 147 10.88 1.10 -1.12
N GLU A 148 12.18 0.80 -1.17
CA GLU A 148 12.69 -0.54 -1.44
C GLU A 148 12.47 -1.51 -0.26
N ASP A 149 12.35 -0.98 0.97
CA ASP A 149 12.18 -1.82 2.15
C ASP A 149 10.75 -2.39 2.20
N PRO A 150 10.55 -3.71 2.01
CA PRO A 150 9.22 -4.30 1.96
C PRO A 150 8.48 -4.19 3.31
N ARG A 151 9.23 -4.06 4.42
CA ARG A 151 8.64 -3.89 5.75
C ARG A 151 7.96 -2.53 5.85
N GLU A 152 8.58 -1.48 5.32
CA GLU A 152 8.00 -0.14 5.28
C GLU A 152 6.72 -0.12 4.43
N CYS A 153 6.75 -0.74 3.26
CA CYS A 153 5.61 -0.85 2.36
C CYS A 153 4.40 -1.56 3.00
N ASP A 154 4.61 -2.64 3.78
CA ASP A 154 3.52 -3.33 4.47
C ASP A 154 2.86 -2.48 5.58
N PHE A 155 3.66 -1.70 6.33
CA PHE A 155 3.12 -0.73 7.28
C PHE A 155 2.35 0.39 6.57
N LEU A 156 2.93 0.98 5.53
CA LEU A 156 2.29 2.03 4.72
C LEU A 156 0.96 1.55 4.15
N LYS A 157 0.92 0.31 3.65
CA LYS A 157 -0.30 -0.33 3.15
C LYS A 157 -1.41 -0.30 4.20
N THR A 158 -1.09 -0.79 5.39
CA THR A 158 -2.04 -0.89 6.50
C THR A 158 -2.49 0.50 6.97
N VAL A 159 -1.55 1.43 7.14
CA VAL A 159 -1.83 2.82 7.54
C VAL A 159 -2.75 3.51 6.53
N LEU A 160 -2.43 3.44 5.23
CA LEU A 160 -3.22 4.08 4.18
C LEU A 160 -4.62 3.48 4.10
N HIS A 161 -4.76 2.15 4.26
CA HIS A 161 -6.06 1.49 4.32
C HIS A 161 -6.90 2.00 5.51
N ARG A 162 -6.32 2.17 6.70
CA ARG A 162 -7.01 2.74 7.88
C ARG A 162 -7.43 4.19 7.64
N ILE A 163 -6.56 5.01 7.06
CA ILE A 163 -6.87 6.41 6.70
C ILE A 163 -8.04 6.44 5.70
N TYR A 164 -8.00 5.62 4.65
CA TYR A 164 -9.09 5.55 3.66
C TYR A 164 -10.42 5.13 4.29
N GLY A 165 -10.38 4.17 5.21
CA GLY A 165 -11.54 3.69 5.95
C GLY A 165 -12.19 4.78 6.79
N LYS A 166 -11.40 5.48 7.62
CA LYS A 166 -11.87 6.47 8.62
C LYS A 166 -12.19 7.84 8.02
N PHE A 167 -11.51 8.26 6.96
CA PHE A 167 -11.64 9.60 6.39
C PHE A 167 -12.38 9.61 5.05
N LEU A 168 -13.71 9.65 5.10
CA LEU A 168 -14.57 9.68 3.90
C LEU A 168 -14.21 10.82 2.94
N GLY A 169 -13.85 11.99 3.46
CA GLY A 169 -13.49 13.18 2.67
C GLY A 169 -12.17 13.05 1.89
N LEU A 170 -11.28 12.13 2.28
CA LEU A 170 -10.00 11.90 1.60
C LEU A 170 -10.08 10.80 0.54
N ARG A 171 -11.14 9.99 0.52
CA ARG A 171 -11.26 8.81 -0.36
C ARG A 171 -11.11 9.15 -1.85
N ALA A 172 -11.76 10.21 -2.31
CA ALA A 172 -11.67 10.63 -3.70
C ALA A 172 -10.26 11.11 -4.07
N PHE A 173 -9.61 11.85 -3.16
CA PHE A 173 -8.24 12.30 -3.33
C PHE A 173 -7.26 11.12 -3.38
N ILE A 174 -7.34 10.18 -2.43
CA ILE A 174 -6.49 8.98 -2.40
C ILE A 174 -6.61 8.19 -3.70
N ARG A 175 -7.84 7.88 -4.17
CA ARG A 175 -8.02 7.16 -5.45
C ARG A 175 -7.43 7.92 -6.63
N LYS A 176 -7.55 9.25 -6.65
CA LYS A 176 -6.97 10.09 -7.70
C LYS A 176 -5.44 10.03 -7.69
N GLN A 177 -4.82 10.11 -6.51
CA GLN A 177 -3.36 10.06 -6.42
C GLN A 177 -2.80 8.67 -6.75
N ILE A 178 -3.43 7.59 -6.29
CA ILE A 178 -3.04 6.23 -6.67
C ILE A 178 -3.15 6.04 -8.20
N ASN A 179 -4.22 6.56 -8.81
CA ASN A 179 -4.37 6.56 -10.27
C ASN A 179 -3.21 7.31 -10.96
N ASN A 180 -2.85 8.50 -10.47
CA ASN A 180 -1.72 9.24 -11.02
C ASN A 180 -0.41 8.45 -10.90
N ILE A 181 -0.13 7.84 -9.74
CA ILE A 181 1.05 7.00 -9.52
C ILE A 181 1.10 5.85 -10.54
N PHE A 182 -0.01 5.14 -10.74
CA PHE A 182 -0.06 4.06 -11.73
C PHE A 182 0.14 4.55 -13.16
N LEU A 183 -0.42 5.70 -13.53
CA LEU A 183 -0.21 6.27 -14.86
C LEU A 183 1.25 6.69 -15.05
N MET A 184 1.85 7.35 -14.05
CA MET A 184 3.28 7.70 -14.07
C MET A 184 4.16 6.46 -14.22
N SER A 185 3.89 5.42 -13.44
CA SER A 185 4.62 4.14 -13.51
C SER A 185 4.48 3.47 -14.89
N VAL A 186 3.31 3.54 -15.53
CA VAL A 186 3.09 2.91 -16.84
C VAL A 186 3.73 3.69 -17.99
N TYR A 187 3.72 5.02 -17.93
CA TYR A 187 4.03 5.87 -19.09
C TYR A 187 5.33 6.67 -18.98
N GLU A 188 5.88 6.86 -17.78
CA GLU A 188 7.03 7.74 -17.55
C GLU A 188 8.19 7.01 -16.90
N THR A 189 8.01 6.47 -15.70
CA THR A 189 9.13 5.93 -14.90
C THR A 189 9.39 4.45 -15.15
N GLU A 190 8.43 3.72 -15.71
CA GLU A 190 8.43 2.25 -15.89
C GLU A 190 8.56 1.42 -14.60
N HIS A 191 8.80 2.09 -13.46
CA HIS A 191 9.04 1.48 -12.16
C HIS A 191 8.43 2.33 -11.03
N PHE A 192 7.88 1.62 -10.04
CA PHE A 192 7.42 2.13 -8.75
C PHE A 192 7.29 0.92 -7.82
N ASN A 193 7.92 0.94 -6.64
CA ASN A 193 8.03 -0.26 -5.80
C ASN A 193 6.67 -0.70 -5.24
N GLY A 194 5.88 0.22 -4.70
CA GLY A 194 4.64 -0.09 -3.98
C GLY A 194 3.39 -0.37 -4.82
N VAL A 195 3.51 -0.76 -6.09
CA VAL A 195 2.34 -1.02 -6.96
C VAL A 195 1.49 -2.16 -6.38
N GLY A 196 2.12 -3.23 -5.88
CA GLY A 196 1.42 -4.40 -5.33
C GLY A 196 0.57 -4.05 -4.11
N GLU A 197 1.14 -3.31 -3.16
CA GLU A 197 0.50 -2.86 -1.93
C GLU A 197 -0.66 -1.92 -2.22
N LEU A 198 -0.47 -0.96 -3.14
CA LEU A 198 -1.55 -0.07 -3.56
C LEU A 198 -2.69 -0.83 -4.24
N LEU A 199 -2.39 -1.87 -5.03
CA LEU A 199 -3.40 -2.74 -5.62
C LEU A 199 -4.14 -3.57 -4.57
N GLU A 200 -3.47 -4.04 -3.51
CA GLU A 200 -4.13 -4.76 -2.42
C GLU A 200 -5.18 -3.88 -1.70
N ILE A 201 -4.83 -2.63 -1.43
CA ILE A 201 -5.78 -1.63 -0.88
C ILE A 201 -6.93 -1.42 -1.85
N LEU A 202 -6.63 -1.22 -3.14
CA LEU A 202 -7.65 -1.02 -4.16
C LEU A 202 -8.58 -2.22 -4.31
N GLY A 203 -8.07 -3.44 -4.21
CA GLY A 203 -8.88 -4.66 -4.22
C GLY A 203 -9.95 -4.65 -3.13
N ASN A 204 -9.58 -4.27 -1.90
CA ASN A 204 -10.52 -4.10 -0.79
C ASN A 204 -11.54 -2.97 -1.06
N ILE A 205 -11.08 -1.86 -1.65
CA ILE A 205 -11.95 -0.73 -2.02
C ILE A 205 -12.97 -1.13 -3.09
N ILE A 206 -12.54 -1.86 -4.14
CA ILE A 206 -13.38 -2.31 -5.26
C ILE A 206 -14.45 -3.28 -4.76
N ASN A 207 -14.07 -4.21 -3.88
CA ASN A 207 -15.04 -5.11 -3.24
C ASN A 207 -16.15 -4.34 -2.48
N GLY A 208 -15.80 -3.18 -1.90
CA GLY A 208 -16.75 -2.27 -1.23
C GLY A 208 -17.57 -1.35 -2.16
N PHE A 209 -17.40 -1.40 -3.49
CA PHE A 209 -18.17 -0.53 -4.39
C PHE A 209 -19.67 -0.85 -4.37
N ALA A 210 -20.45 0.23 -4.35
CA ALA A 210 -21.89 0.20 -4.51
C ALA A 210 -22.29 -0.07 -5.97
N LEU A 211 -23.43 -0.72 -6.16
CA LEU A 211 -24.03 -0.96 -7.47
C LEU A 211 -25.18 0.03 -7.71
N PRO A 212 -25.37 0.53 -8.94
CA PRO A 212 -24.55 0.26 -10.13
C PRO A 212 -23.16 0.94 -10.06
N LEU A 213 -22.16 0.32 -10.69
CA LEU A 213 -20.80 0.88 -10.73
C LEU A 213 -20.80 2.25 -11.41
N LYS A 214 -20.14 3.22 -10.77
CA LYS A 214 -19.95 4.56 -11.32
C LYS A 214 -19.07 4.53 -12.58
N SER A 215 -19.32 5.46 -13.49
CA SER A 215 -18.54 5.62 -14.73
C SER A 215 -17.05 5.83 -14.48
N GLU A 216 -16.69 6.59 -13.44
CA GLU A 216 -15.29 6.80 -13.03
C GLU A 216 -14.57 5.48 -12.68
N HIS A 217 -15.26 4.52 -12.05
CA HIS A 217 -14.67 3.24 -11.67
C HIS A 217 -14.50 2.32 -12.90
N LYS A 218 -15.45 2.34 -13.83
CA LYS A 218 -15.32 1.64 -15.12
C LYS A 218 -14.17 2.19 -15.94
N GLN A 219 -14.01 3.52 -15.97
CA GLN A 219 -12.87 4.16 -16.62
C GLN A 219 -11.55 3.80 -15.96
N PHE A 220 -11.49 3.74 -14.63
CA PHE A 220 -10.31 3.32 -13.89
C PHE A 220 -9.86 1.90 -14.27
N LEU A 221 -10.78 0.92 -14.35
CA LEU A 221 -10.48 -0.43 -14.83
C LEU A 221 -9.82 -0.42 -16.21
N VAL A 222 -10.44 0.25 -17.18
CA VAL A 222 -10.01 0.18 -18.58
C VAL A 222 -8.76 1.02 -18.86
N LYS A 223 -8.68 2.21 -18.27
CA LYS A 223 -7.61 3.18 -18.55
C LYS A 223 -6.38 3.03 -17.67
N VAL A 224 -6.48 2.30 -16.56
CA VAL A 224 -5.40 2.19 -15.56
C VAL A 224 -5.06 0.74 -15.29
N LEU A 225 -5.98 -0.04 -14.71
CA LEU A 225 -5.70 -1.43 -14.34
C LEU A 225 -5.30 -2.29 -15.54
N LEU A 226 -6.02 -2.19 -16.66
CA LEU A 226 -5.62 -2.91 -17.87
C LEU A 226 -4.24 -2.48 -18.40
N GLN A 227 -3.84 -1.23 -18.21
CA GLN A 227 -2.55 -0.74 -18.71
C GLN A 227 -1.36 -1.26 -17.89
N LEU A 228 -1.56 -1.56 -16.60
CA LEU A 228 -0.52 -2.14 -15.74
C LEU A 228 0.01 -3.48 -16.26
N HIS A 229 -0.80 -4.25 -17.00
CA HIS A 229 -0.37 -5.51 -17.63
C HIS A 229 0.74 -5.35 -18.68
N LYS A 230 1.00 -4.12 -19.15
CA LYS A 230 2.04 -3.84 -20.15
C LYS A 230 3.44 -3.69 -19.53
N VAL A 231 3.53 -3.32 -18.26
CA VAL A 231 4.79 -2.95 -17.58
C VAL A 231 5.72 -4.16 -17.48
N LYS A 232 7.04 -3.96 -17.58
CA LYS A 232 8.06 -5.04 -17.54
C LYS A 232 7.92 -5.90 -16.29
N CYS A 233 7.94 -5.29 -15.10
CA CYS A 233 7.93 -5.95 -13.79
C CYS A 233 6.51 -6.36 -13.32
N LEU A 234 5.64 -6.83 -14.23
CA LEU A 234 4.28 -7.28 -13.90
C LEU A 234 4.29 -8.42 -12.87
N SER A 235 5.33 -9.25 -12.88
CA SER A 235 5.54 -10.39 -11.98
C SER A 235 5.37 -10.05 -10.50
N LEU A 236 5.79 -8.85 -10.10
CA LEU A 236 5.80 -8.39 -8.70
C LEU A 236 4.40 -8.16 -8.12
N TYR A 237 3.43 -7.80 -8.95
CA TYR A 237 2.09 -7.39 -8.50
C TYR A 237 0.94 -8.03 -9.29
N HIS A 238 1.23 -9.00 -10.18
CA HIS A 238 0.24 -9.62 -11.04
C HIS A 238 -0.93 -10.22 -10.27
N ALA A 239 -0.67 -10.91 -9.14
CA ALA A 239 -1.72 -11.55 -8.36
C ALA A 239 -2.74 -10.54 -7.81
N GLN A 240 -2.25 -9.40 -7.30
CA GLN A 240 -3.05 -8.31 -6.77
C GLN A 240 -3.82 -7.60 -7.89
N LEU A 241 -3.21 -7.43 -9.06
CA LEU A 241 -3.85 -6.86 -10.24
C LEU A 241 -5.00 -7.75 -10.75
N ALA A 242 -4.72 -9.04 -10.94
CA ALA A 242 -5.71 -10.03 -11.37
C ALA A 242 -6.88 -10.10 -10.38
N TYR A 243 -6.60 -10.06 -9.07
CA TYR A 243 -7.64 -9.97 -8.05
C TYR A 243 -8.53 -8.72 -8.26
N CYS A 244 -7.94 -7.54 -8.46
CA CYS A 244 -8.71 -6.31 -8.72
C CYS A 244 -9.60 -6.43 -9.96
N VAL A 245 -9.07 -6.99 -11.05
CA VAL A 245 -9.81 -7.19 -12.31
C VAL A 245 -11.00 -8.14 -12.07
N VAL A 246 -10.78 -9.30 -11.45
CA VAL A 246 -11.85 -10.26 -11.14
C VAL A 246 -12.91 -9.65 -10.22
N GLN A 247 -12.53 -8.84 -9.23
CA GLN A 247 -13.50 -8.13 -8.37
C GLN A 247 -14.39 -7.17 -9.18
N PHE A 248 -13.85 -6.48 -10.18
CA PHE A 248 -14.66 -5.65 -11.08
C PHE A 248 -15.68 -6.47 -11.87
N LEU A 249 -15.27 -7.63 -12.40
CA LEU A 249 -16.15 -8.50 -13.18
C LEU A 249 -17.26 -9.12 -12.33
N LYS A 250 -16.96 -9.48 -11.08
CA LYS A 250 -17.97 -9.93 -10.11
C LYS A 250 -19.01 -8.85 -9.80
N LYS A 251 -18.64 -7.57 -9.88
CA LYS A 251 -19.54 -6.43 -9.64
C LYS A 251 -20.36 -6.07 -10.87
N ASP A 252 -19.81 -6.22 -12.07
CA ASP A 252 -20.48 -5.90 -13.33
C ASP A 252 -19.93 -6.77 -14.48
N ALA A 253 -20.64 -7.86 -14.78
CA ALA A 253 -20.28 -8.82 -15.83
C ALA A 253 -20.27 -8.20 -17.24
N THR A 254 -20.90 -7.04 -17.46
CA THR A 254 -20.90 -6.37 -18.77
C THR A 254 -19.50 -5.87 -19.18
N LEU A 255 -18.59 -5.76 -18.21
CA LEU A 255 -17.20 -5.33 -18.44
C LEU A 255 -16.30 -6.44 -19.00
N THR A 256 -16.71 -7.71 -18.90
CA THR A 256 -15.88 -8.87 -19.24
C THR A 256 -15.37 -8.83 -20.67
N GLU A 257 -16.24 -8.50 -21.64
CA GLU A 257 -15.85 -8.42 -23.05
C GLU A 257 -14.72 -7.40 -23.27
N THR A 258 -14.80 -6.25 -22.60
CA THR A 258 -13.79 -5.18 -22.71
C THR A 258 -12.48 -5.60 -22.07
N VAL A 259 -12.53 -6.22 -20.89
CA VAL A 259 -11.35 -6.71 -20.17
C VAL A 259 -10.63 -7.79 -20.95
N VAL A 260 -11.33 -8.84 -21.38
CA VAL A 260 -10.70 -9.96 -22.10
C VAL A 260 -10.13 -9.51 -23.44
N LYS A 261 -10.84 -8.66 -24.20
CA LYS A 261 -10.29 -8.07 -25.42
C LYS A 261 -9.04 -7.21 -25.14
N GLY A 262 -9.01 -6.50 -24.01
CA GLY A 262 -7.84 -5.75 -23.55
C GLY A 262 -6.64 -6.65 -23.26
N LEU A 263 -6.84 -7.73 -22.48
CA LEU A 263 -5.79 -8.70 -22.18
C LEU A 263 -5.27 -9.38 -23.45
N LEU A 264 -6.16 -9.81 -24.34
CA LEU A 264 -5.77 -10.41 -25.63
C LEU A 264 -4.99 -9.43 -26.52
N LYS A 265 -5.29 -8.13 -26.45
CA LYS A 265 -4.52 -7.08 -27.14
C LYS A 265 -3.12 -6.93 -26.57
N PHE A 266 -2.96 -7.09 -25.27
CA PHE A 266 -1.67 -6.97 -24.56
C PHE A 266 -0.93 -8.30 -24.40
N TRP A 267 -1.38 -9.35 -25.10
CA TRP A 267 -0.82 -10.69 -24.94
C TRP A 267 0.70 -10.72 -25.11
N PRO A 268 1.46 -11.24 -24.13
CA PRO A 268 2.92 -11.34 -24.22
C PRO A 268 3.35 -12.28 -25.35
N LYS A 269 4.28 -11.82 -26.20
CA LYS A 269 4.83 -12.63 -27.30
C LYS A 269 6.28 -13.05 -27.12
N MET A 270 7.00 -12.37 -26.23
CA MET A 270 8.45 -12.55 -26.04
C MET A 270 8.83 -13.02 -24.63
N CYS A 271 7.87 -13.09 -23.70
CA CYS A 271 8.11 -13.46 -22.31
C CYS A 271 7.14 -14.56 -21.90
N SER A 272 7.63 -15.80 -21.78
CA SER A 272 6.83 -16.97 -21.43
C SER A 272 6.28 -16.90 -20.00
N GLN A 273 7.03 -16.33 -19.06
CA GLN A 273 6.57 -16.13 -17.68
C GLN A 273 5.31 -15.24 -17.63
N LYS A 274 5.31 -14.12 -18.36
CA LYS A 274 4.12 -13.28 -18.49
C LYS A 274 2.97 -13.99 -19.20
N GLU A 275 3.26 -14.81 -20.20
CA GLU A 275 2.23 -15.61 -20.87
C GLU A 275 1.54 -16.57 -19.89
N VAL A 276 2.30 -17.24 -19.02
CA VAL A 276 1.75 -18.09 -17.93
C VAL A 276 0.88 -17.27 -16.96
N MET A 277 1.30 -16.05 -16.62
CA MET A 277 0.53 -15.14 -15.77
C MET A 277 -0.82 -14.76 -16.41
N PHE A 278 -0.80 -14.31 -17.67
CA PHE A 278 -2.01 -13.97 -18.44
C PHE A 278 -2.96 -15.16 -18.56
N LEU A 279 -2.42 -16.37 -18.81
CA LEU A 279 -3.23 -17.59 -18.81
C LEU A 279 -3.88 -17.83 -17.45
N GLY A 280 -3.12 -17.64 -16.36
CA GLY A 280 -3.66 -17.77 -15.01
C GLY A 280 -4.77 -16.77 -14.71
N GLU A 281 -4.63 -15.51 -15.12
CA GLU A 281 -5.67 -14.50 -14.96
C GLU A 281 -6.91 -14.81 -15.80
N ILE A 282 -6.73 -15.22 -17.07
CA ILE A 282 -7.84 -15.65 -17.93
C ILE A 282 -8.60 -16.81 -17.30
N GLY A 283 -7.91 -17.80 -16.71
CA GLY A 283 -8.55 -18.87 -15.95
C GLY A 283 -9.45 -18.33 -14.83
N GLY A 284 -8.92 -17.44 -13.99
CA GLY A 284 -9.70 -16.82 -12.92
C GLY A 284 -10.87 -15.95 -13.40
N ILE A 285 -10.79 -15.36 -14.60
CA ILE A 285 -11.90 -14.65 -15.23
C ILE A 285 -12.97 -15.64 -15.71
N LEU A 286 -12.57 -16.77 -16.30
CA LEU A 286 -13.48 -17.81 -16.76
C LEU A 286 -14.26 -18.45 -15.60
N ASP A 287 -13.66 -18.56 -14.42
CA ASP A 287 -14.36 -19.09 -13.23
C ASP A 287 -15.58 -18.25 -12.80
N VAL A 288 -15.64 -16.97 -13.19
CA VAL A 288 -16.69 -16.03 -12.79
C VAL A 288 -17.53 -15.51 -13.96
N ILE A 289 -17.26 -15.98 -15.18
CA ILE A 289 -17.91 -15.45 -16.38
C ILE A 289 -19.34 -15.97 -16.53
N GLU A 290 -20.26 -15.08 -16.92
CA GLU A 290 -21.60 -15.49 -17.34
C GLU A 290 -21.57 -16.08 -18.77
N PRO A 291 -22.37 -17.12 -19.08
CA PRO A 291 -22.44 -17.70 -20.43
C PRO A 291 -22.74 -16.69 -21.54
N SER A 292 -23.56 -15.68 -21.23
CA SER A 292 -23.93 -14.60 -22.15
C SER A 292 -22.74 -13.74 -22.57
N GLN A 293 -21.78 -13.52 -21.66
CA GLN A 293 -20.55 -12.77 -21.93
C GLN A 293 -19.51 -13.65 -22.59
N PHE A 294 -19.40 -14.92 -22.17
CA PHE A 294 -18.51 -15.90 -22.78
C PHE A 294 -18.77 -16.06 -24.28
N ALA A 295 -20.05 -16.13 -24.68
CA ALA A 295 -20.43 -16.25 -26.09
C ALA A 295 -19.84 -15.14 -26.98
N LYS A 296 -19.59 -13.95 -26.43
CA LYS A 296 -19.02 -12.79 -27.16
C LYS A 296 -17.50 -12.85 -27.32
N ILE A 297 -16.81 -13.60 -26.47
CA ILE A 297 -15.34 -13.64 -26.41
C ILE A 297 -14.75 -15.01 -26.79
N GLN A 298 -15.57 -16.06 -26.86
CA GLN A 298 -15.10 -17.43 -27.08
C GLN A 298 -14.20 -17.57 -28.32
N GLU A 299 -14.59 -17.02 -29.47
CA GLU A 299 -13.81 -17.14 -30.71
C GLU A 299 -12.40 -16.52 -30.61
N PRO A 300 -12.24 -15.23 -30.25
CA PRO A 300 -10.91 -14.65 -30.12
C PRO A 300 -10.11 -15.29 -28.99
N LEU A 301 -10.75 -15.71 -27.90
CA LEU A 301 -10.08 -16.39 -26.79
C LEU A 301 -9.53 -17.75 -27.20
N PHE A 302 -10.35 -18.63 -27.80
CA PHE A 302 -9.91 -19.95 -28.24
C PHE A 302 -8.85 -19.89 -29.34
N ARG A 303 -8.90 -18.87 -30.20
CA ARG A 303 -7.83 -18.63 -31.18
C ARG A 303 -6.49 -18.37 -30.50
N GLN A 304 -6.50 -17.63 -29.38
CA GLN A 304 -5.27 -17.40 -28.63
C GLN A 304 -4.84 -18.64 -27.84
N ILE A 305 -5.77 -19.33 -27.17
CA ILE A 305 -5.50 -20.60 -26.47
C ILE A 305 -4.86 -21.62 -27.42
N SER A 306 -5.41 -21.80 -28.63
CA SER A 306 -4.87 -22.73 -29.64
C SER A 306 -3.40 -22.46 -29.97
N ARG A 307 -2.98 -21.19 -30.05
CA ARG A 307 -1.57 -20.83 -30.26
C ARG A 307 -0.71 -21.21 -29.06
N CYS A 308 -1.21 -20.96 -27.85
CA CYS A 308 -0.50 -21.23 -26.62
C CYS A 308 -0.33 -22.75 -26.39
N VAL A 309 -1.30 -23.58 -26.80
CA VAL A 309 -1.21 -25.06 -26.76
C VAL A 309 -0.07 -25.57 -27.64
N SER A 310 0.16 -24.91 -28.78
CA SER A 310 1.28 -25.23 -29.67
C SER A 310 2.59 -24.54 -29.27
N SER A 311 2.65 -23.90 -28.10
CA SER A 311 3.88 -23.24 -27.62
C SER A 311 4.97 -24.29 -27.35
N PRO A 312 6.21 -24.05 -27.80
CA PRO A 312 7.33 -24.93 -27.46
C PRO A 312 7.75 -24.83 -25.98
N HIS A 313 7.21 -23.85 -25.23
CA HIS A 313 7.52 -23.65 -23.82
C HIS A 313 6.62 -24.50 -22.91
N PHE A 314 7.21 -25.47 -22.22
CA PHE A 314 6.50 -26.46 -21.41
C PHE A 314 5.49 -25.84 -20.41
N GLN A 315 5.91 -24.84 -19.62
CA GLN A 315 5.03 -24.23 -18.61
C GLN A 315 3.79 -23.54 -19.21
N VAL A 316 3.89 -23.05 -20.46
CA VAL A 316 2.76 -22.42 -21.16
C VAL A 316 1.77 -23.49 -21.56
N ALA A 317 2.24 -24.58 -22.18
CA ALA A 317 1.40 -25.71 -22.56
C ALA A 317 0.72 -26.35 -21.35
N GLU A 318 1.46 -26.66 -20.27
CA GLU A 318 0.94 -27.25 -19.04
C GLU A 318 -0.16 -26.37 -18.39
N ARG A 319 0.07 -25.06 -18.32
CA ARG A 319 -0.91 -24.13 -17.72
C ARG A 319 -2.26 -24.16 -18.43
N ILE A 320 -2.27 -24.31 -19.75
CA ILE A 320 -3.50 -24.38 -20.55
C ILE A 320 -4.24 -25.67 -20.32
N TYR A 321 -3.54 -26.81 -20.22
CA TYR A 321 -4.18 -28.08 -19.86
C TYR A 321 -4.92 -27.97 -18.53
N GLY A 322 -4.35 -27.26 -17.55
CA GLY A 322 -5.04 -26.95 -16.30
C GLY A 322 -6.36 -26.20 -16.51
N ILE A 323 -6.35 -25.12 -17.29
CA ILE A 323 -7.55 -24.30 -17.58
C ILE A 323 -8.62 -25.08 -18.35
N MET A 324 -8.21 -25.96 -19.27
CA MET A 324 -9.15 -26.77 -20.06
C MET A 324 -9.73 -27.96 -19.27
N SER A 325 -9.15 -28.30 -18.12
CA SER A 325 -9.58 -29.42 -17.28
C SER A 325 -10.51 -29.02 -16.13
N THR A 326 -10.64 -27.73 -15.87
CA THR A 326 -11.55 -27.11 -14.89
C THR A 326 -12.86 -26.69 -15.53
#